data_AF-A0A949MKF9-F1
#
_entry.id   AF-A0A949MKF9-F1
#
_cell.length_a   1.000
_cell.length_b   1.000
_cell.length_c   1.000
_cell.angle_alpha   90.00
_cell.angle_beta   90.00
_cell.angle_gamma   90.00
#
_symmetry.space_group_name_H-M   'P 1'
#
loop_
_entity.id
_entity.type
_entity.pdbx_description
1 polymer ?
#
loop_
_entity_poly.entity_id
_entity_poly.type
_entity_poly.pdbx_seq_one_letter_code
_entity_poly.pdbx_strand_id
1 'polypeptide(L)'
;MKLILTAYLASLLAFIGLDAIWLGTMSSRLYKPALGDLLAGSVRPVPAVLFYLLYIGGVVAFAVLPSQKPGMALLRGAGLGLVAYATYDLTNQATLRRWPPFVTVADLTWGMVATGLAAAAACAVCRALLRG
;
A
#
# COMPACT_ATOMS: atom_id res chain seq x y z
N MET A 1 -19.25 -0.52 14.96
CA MET A 1 -19.25 -1.21 13.64
C MET A 1 -19.20 -0.27 12.44
N LYS A 2 -20.10 0.72 12.30
CA LYS A 2 -20.11 1.63 11.14
C LYS A 2 -18.75 2.28 10.82
N LEU A 3 -18.06 2.81 11.83
CA LEU A 3 -16.74 3.43 11.67
C LEU A 3 -15.68 2.51 11.05
N ILE A 4 -15.53 1.30 11.59
CA ILE A 4 -14.51 0.35 11.12
C ILE A 4 -14.82 -0.08 9.68
N LEU A 5 -16.09 -0.36 9.37
CA LEU A 5 -16.49 -0.74 8.01
C LEU A 5 -16.26 0.39 7.01
N THR A 6 -16.65 1.63 7.35
CA THR A 6 -16.40 2.81 6.50
C THR A 6 -14.90 3.04 6.29
N ALA A 7 -14.09 2.94 7.36
CA ALA A 7 -12.64 3.09 7.27
C ALA A 7 -12.04 2.03 6.34
N TYR A 8 -12.45 0.77 6.50
CA TYR A 8 -11.96 -0.35 5.70
C TYR A 8 -12.30 -0.19 4.22
N LEU A 9 -13.56 0.08 3.89
CA LEU A 9 -13.98 0.26 2.49
C LEU A 9 -13.32 1.49 1.85
N ALA A 10 -13.23 2.60 2.58
CA ALA A 10 -12.58 3.81 2.06
C ALA A 10 -11.08 3.60 1.84
N SER A 11 -10.37 2.93 2.77
CA SER A 11 -8.96 2.58 2.62
C SER A 11 -8.75 1.62 1.45
N LEU A 12 -9.60 0.58 1.33
CA LEU A 12 -9.52 -0.41 0.26
C LEU A 12 -9.67 0.23 -1.11
N LEU A 13 -10.72 1.04 -1.30
CA LEU A 13 -10.99 1.70 -2.57
C LEU A 13 -9.89 2.70 -2.94
N ALA A 14 -9.44 3.51 -1.97
CA ALA A 14 -8.37 4.46 -2.20
C ALA A 14 -7.06 3.76 -2.57
N PHE A 15 -6.68 2.72 -1.83
CA PHE A 15 -5.43 2.00 -2.06
C PHE A 15 -5.46 1.23 -3.38
N ILE A 16 -6.53 0.50 -3.69
CA ILE A 16 -6.67 -0.22 -4.97
C ILE A 16 -6.62 0.77 -6.14
N GLY A 17 -7.28 1.93 -6.02
CA GLY A 17 -7.23 2.96 -7.07
C GLY A 17 -5.82 3.47 -7.32
N LEU A 18 -5.06 3.76 -6.26
CA LEU A 18 -3.66 4.19 -6.36
C LEU A 18 -2.78 3.09 -6.94
N ASP A 19 -2.93 1.87 -6.44
CA ASP A 19 -2.10 0.73 -6.83
C ASP A 19 -2.37 0.28 -8.27
N ALA A 20 -3.61 0.37 -8.74
CA ALA A 20 -3.96 0.14 -10.14
C ALA A 20 -3.25 1.11 -11.09
N ILE A 21 -3.14 2.39 -10.71
CA ILE A 21 -2.40 3.41 -11.48
C ILE A 21 -0.91 3.04 -11.52
N TRP A 22 -0.34 2.66 -10.38
CA TRP A 22 1.07 2.29 -10.29
C TRP A 22 1.38 1.04 -11.09
N LEU A 23 0.68 -0.07 -10.85
CA LEU A 23 0.91 -1.32 -11.57
C LEU A 23 0.61 -1.18 -13.06
N GLY A 24 -0.42 -0.42 -13.45
CA GLY A 24 -0.73 -0.15 -14.84
C GLY A 24 0.37 0.61 -15.59
N THR A 25 1.18 1.41 -14.89
CA THR A 25 2.24 2.23 -15.50
C THR A 25 3.65 1.67 -15.28
N MET A 26 3.96 1.21 -14.07
CA MET A 26 5.28 0.74 -13.65
C MET A 26 5.52 -0.74 -13.95
N SER A 27 4.49 -1.56 -14.17
CA SER A 27 4.69 -2.95 -14.59
C SER A 27 5.52 -3.06 -15.86
N SER A 28 5.21 -2.28 -16.89
CA SER A 28 5.95 -2.30 -18.17
C SER A 28 7.22 -1.46 -18.14
N ARG A 29 7.26 -0.37 -17.36
CA ARG A 29 8.37 0.59 -17.34
C ARG A 29 9.49 0.24 -16.36
N LEU A 30 9.14 -0.36 -15.22
CA LEU A 30 10.05 -0.62 -14.12
C LEU A 30 10.21 -2.13 -13.88
N TYR A 31 9.12 -2.83 -13.56
CA TYR A 31 9.20 -4.20 -13.05
C TYR A 31 9.59 -5.21 -14.13
N LYS A 32 8.92 -5.25 -15.28
CA LYS A 32 9.23 -6.23 -16.35
C LYS A 32 10.68 -6.10 -16.84
N PRO A 33 11.21 -4.90 -17.16
CA PRO A 33 12.60 -4.77 -17.59
C PRO A 33 13.62 -5.08 -16.49
N ALA A 34 13.31 -4.77 -15.23
CA ALA A 34 14.25 -4.91 -14.13
C ALA A 34 14.30 -6.31 -13.53
N LEU A 35 13.15 -6.98 -13.44
CA LEU A 35 13.00 -8.27 -12.74
C LEU A 35 12.96 -9.45 -13.72
N GLY A 36 12.51 -9.25 -14.97
CA GLY A 36 12.52 -10.28 -16.01
C GLY A 36 12.00 -11.64 -15.53
N ASP A 37 12.87 -12.65 -15.57
CA ASP A 37 12.57 -14.04 -15.20
C ASP A 37 12.23 -14.24 -13.71
N LEU A 38 12.47 -13.25 -12.83
CA LEU A 38 12.01 -13.31 -11.44
C LEU A 38 10.48 -13.15 -11.33
N LEU A 39 9.83 -12.53 -12.31
CA LEU A 39 8.39 -12.36 -12.32
C LEU A 39 7.68 -13.65 -12.73
N ALA A 40 6.57 -13.95 -12.06
CA ALA A 40 5.68 -15.00 -12.51
C ALA A 40 5.06 -14.66 -13.88
N GLY A 41 4.83 -15.69 -14.70
CA GLY A 41 4.18 -15.52 -16.02
C GLY A 41 2.75 -14.97 -15.96
N SER A 42 2.08 -15.09 -14.81
CA SER A 42 0.79 -14.46 -14.54
C SER A 42 0.65 -14.12 -13.06
N VAL A 43 -0.20 -13.13 -12.76
CA VAL A 43 -0.55 -12.75 -11.39
C VAL A 43 -1.34 -13.90 -10.76
N ARG A 44 -0.90 -14.34 -9.57
CA ARG A 44 -1.61 -15.34 -8.79
C ARG A 44 -2.71 -14.64 -7.98
N PRO A 45 -4.01 -14.87 -8.26
CA PRO A 45 -5.08 -14.06 -7.70
C PRO A 45 -5.27 -14.27 -6.20
N VAL A 46 -5.10 -15.51 -5.70
CA VAL A 46 -5.35 -15.82 -4.28
C VAL A 46 -4.38 -15.06 -3.35
N PRO A 47 -3.04 -15.13 -3.52
CA PRO A 47 -2.12 -14.32 -2.71
C PRO A 47 -2.37 -12.81 -2.82
N ALA A 48 -2.70 -12.32 -4.02
CA ALA A 48 -2.94 -10.89 -4.25
C ALA A 48 -4.17 -10.39 -3.46
N VAL A 49 -5.30 -11.12 -3.53
CA VAL A 49 -6.51 -10.76 -2.79
C VAL A 49 -6.26 -10.82 -1.28
N LEU A 50 -5.59 -11.87 -0.79
CA LEU A 50 -5.27 -11.98 0.64
C LEU A 50 -4.38 -10.83 1.10
N PHE A 51 -3.38 -10.43 0.31
CA PHE A 51 -2.56 -9.26 0.59
C PHE A 51 -3.42 -8.00 0.72
N TYR A 52 -4.28 -7.68 -0.25
CA TYR A 52 -5.12 -6.48 -0.17
C TYR A 52 -5.99 -6.49 1.08
N LEU A 53 -6.63 -7.61 1.41
CA LEU A 53 -7.50 -7.68 2.59
C LEU A 53 -6.71 -7.49 3.90
N LEU A 54 -5.59 -8.22 4.06
CA LEU A 54 -4.76 -8.12 5.27
C LEU A 54 -4.11 -6.76 5.41
N TYR A 55 -3.55 -6.24 4.31
CA TYR A 55 -2.85 -4.97 4.31
C TYR A 55 -3.79 -3.81 4.67
N ILE A 56 -5.00 -3.80 4.12
CA ILE A 56 -6.00 -2.78 4.47
C ILE A 56 -6.47 -2.91 5.91
N GLY A 57 -6.60 -4.12 6.45
CA GLY A 57 -6.80 -4.32 7.88
C GLY A 57 -5.73 -3.63 8.73
N GLY A 58 -4.46 -3.78 8.35
CA GLY A 58 -3.32 -3.09 8.96
C GLY A 58 -3.39 -1.57 8.82
N VAL A 59 -3.70 -1.06 7.62
CA VAL A 59 -3.88 0.40 7.38
C VAL A 59 -4.95 0.97 8.30
N VAL A 60 -6.09 0.31 8.41
CA VAL A 60 -7.19 0.75 9.28
C VAL A 60 -6.75 0.75 10.74
N ALA A 61 -6.17 -0.34 11.22
CA ALA A 61 -5.80 -0.51 12.62
C ALA A 61 -4.68 0.45 13.08
N PHE A 62 -3.64 0.62 12.26
CA PHE A 62 -2.42 1.33 12.67
C PHE A 62 -2.37 2.78 12.18
N ALA A 63 -3.03 3.10 11.06
CA ALA A 63 -2.99 4.44 10.47
C ALA A 63 -4.30 5.21 10.61
N VAL A 64 -5.46 4.61 10.31
CA VAL A 64 -6.74 5.34 10.23
C VAL A 64 -7.41 5.51 11.60
N LEU A 65 -7.72 4.41 12.30
CA LEU A 65 -8.45 4.44 13.57
C LEU A 65 -7.78 5.30 14.66
N PRO A 66 -6.45 5.25 14.85
CA PRO A 66 -5.81 6.06 15.90
C PRO A 66 -5.54 7.50 15.46
N SER A 67 -5.97 7.90 14.25
CA SER A 67 -5.79 9.25 13.74
C SER A 67 -7.02 10.12 13.96
N GLN A 68 -6.80 11.29 14.52
CA GLN A 68 -7.86 12.28 14.68
C GLN A 68 -8.03 13.14 13.43
N LYS A 69 -6.94 13.44 12.70
CA LYS A 69 -6.93 14.31 11.52
C LYS A 69 -6.31 13.60 10.31
N PRO A 70 -6.68 13.95 9.06
CA PRO A 70 -6.11 13.32 7.86
C PRO A 70 -4.58 13.40 7.79
N GLY A 71 -3.96 14.51 8.22
CA GLY A 71 -2.49 14.62 8.26
C GLY A 71 -1.80 13.64 9.21
N MET A 72 -2.45 13.25 10.31
CA MET A 72 -1.92 12.19 11.18
C MET A 72 -2.02 10.81 10.51
N ALA A 73 -3.14 10.56 9.82
CA ALA A 73 -3.34 9.32 9.08
C ALA A 73 -2.36 9.21 7.91
N LEU A 74 -2.05 10.33 7.24
CA LEU A 74 -1.01 10.43 6.21
C LEU A 74 0.34 9.97 6.74
N LEU A 75 0.81 10.56 7.85
CA LEU A 75 2.12 10.23 8.42
C LEU A 75 2.20 8.78 8.93
N ARG A 76 1.16 8.31 9.62
CA ARG A 76 1.11 6.92 10.10
C ARG A 76 1.01 5.93 8.95
N GLY A 77 0.20 6.24 7.93
CA GLY A 77 0.08 5.43 6.73
C GLY A 77 1.38 5.38 5.95
N ALA A 78 2.08 6.51 5.80
CA ALA A 78 3.40 6.56 5.18
C ALA A 78 4.43 5.72 5.95
N GLY A 79 4.43 5.79 7.29
CA GLY A 79 5.30 4.96 8.12
C GLY A 79 4.99 3.47 7.98
N LEU A 80 3.72 3.07 7.99
CA LEU A 80 3.31 1.69 7.75
C LEU A 80 3.72 1.21 6.35
N GLY A 81 3.51 2.05 5.34
CA GLY A 81 3.89 1.77 3.96
C GLY A 81 5.40 1.57 3.79
N LEU A 82 6.20 2.45 4.40
CA LEU A 82 7.65 2.30 4.42
C LEU A 82 8.05 0.93 4.98
N VAL A 83 7.54 0.56 6.15
CA VAL A 83 7.90 -0.71 6.81
C VAL A 83 7.46 -1.91 5.99
N ALA A 84 6.23 -1.90 5.46
CA ALA A 84 5.71 -3.01 4.67
C ALA A 84 6.52 -3.24 3.38
N TYR A 85 6.79 -2.18 2.63
CA TYR A 85 7.55 -2.26 1.39
C TYR A 85 9.03 -2.56 1.65
N ALA A 86 9.63 -1.95 2.69
CA ALA A 86 10.97 -2.31 3.15
C ALA A 86 11.08 -3.79 3.54
N THR A 87 10.08 -4.34 4.21
CA THR A 87 10.08 -5.76 4.59
C THR A 87 10.15 -6.66 3.37
N TYR A 88 9.44 -6.34 2.29
CA TYR A 88 9.50 -7.11 1.05
C TYR A 88 10.81 -6.86 0.28
N ASP A 89 11.11 -5.60 -0.05
CA ASP A 89 12.21 -5.27 -0.97
C ASP A 89 13.58 -5.47 -0.36
N LEU A 90 13.80 -5.07 0.90
CA LEU A 90 15.11 -5.22 1.53
C LEU A 90 15.39 -6.69 1.86
N THR A 91 14.35 -7.47 2.18
CA THR A 91 14.51 -8.93 2.33
C THR A 91 14.89 -9.55 0.99
N ASN A 92 14.18 -9.22 -0.09
CA ASN A 92 14.53 -9.70 -1.42
C ASN A 92 15.93 -9.26 -1.85
N GLN A 93 16.35 -8.04 -1.52
CA GLN A 93 17.70 -7.55 -1.79
C GLN A 93 18.76 -8.32 -1.00
N ALA A 94 18.43 -8.80 0.21
CA ALA A 94 19.32 -9.62 1.01
C ALA A 94 19.36 -11.09 0.56
N THR A 95 18.25 -11.64 0.04
CA THR A 95 18.11 -13.08 -0.24
C THR A 95 18.26 -13.46 -1.71
N LEU A 96 17.96 -12.56 -2.65
CA LEU A 96 18.00 -12.84 -4.08
C LEU A 96 19.30 -12.34 -4.72
N ARG A 97 19.89 -13.17 -5.59
CA ARG A 97 21.19 -12.87 -6.22
C ARG A 97 21.18 -11.63 -7.12
N ARG A 98 20.02 -11.25 -7.68
CA ARG A 98 19.90 -10.19 -8.70
C ARG A 98 18.67 -9.31 -8.44
N TRP A 99 18.59 -8.70 -7.26
CA TRP A 99 17.57 -7.70 -6.96
C TRP A 99 18.05 -6.27 -7.27
N PRO A 100 17.39 -5.52 -8.16
CA PRO A 100 17.84 -4.18 -8.53
C PRO A 100 17.54 -3.13 -7.44
N PRO A 101 18.53 -2.41 -6.88
CA PRO A 101 18.31 -1.46 -5.79
C PRO A 101 17.37 -0.29 -6.13
N PHE A 102 17.27 0.08 -7.42
CA PHE A 102 16.37 1.15 -7.84
C PHE A 102 14.89 0.74 -7.74
N VAL A 103 14.58 -0.57 -7.84
CA VAL A 103 13.23 -1.09 -7.60
C VAL A 103 12.87 -0.86 -6.14
N THR A 104 13.76 -1.24 -5.21
CA THR A 104 13.61 -0.96 -3.77
C THR A 104 13.34 0.52 -3.50
N VAL A 105 14.15 1.44 -4.03
CA VAL A 105 13.95 2.88 -3.78
C VAL A 105 12.60 3.37 -4.30
N ALA A 106 12.21 2.96 -5.51
CA ALA A 106 10.92 3.32 -6.09
C ALA A 106 9.75 2.77 -5.27
N ASP A 107 9.83 1.51 -4.87
CA ASP A 107 8.77 0.79 -4.16
C ASP A 107 8.61 1.30 -2.71
N LEU A 108 9.70 1.57 -1.99
CA LEU A 108 9.64 2.20 -0.67
C LEU A 108 8.98 3.59 -0.75
N THR A 109 9.38 4.39 -1.74
CA THR A 109 8.81 5.74 -1.95
C THR A 109 7.32 5.64 -2.27
N TRP A 110 6.95 4.75 -3.18
CA TRP A 110 5.56 4.54 -3.57
C TRP A 110 4.73 3.97 -2.40
N GLY A 111 5.25 3.01 -1.65
CA GLY A 111 4.61 2.43 -0.49
C GLY A 111 4.26 3.48 0.56
N MET A 112 5.16 4.41 0.84
CA MET A 112 4.90 5.57 1.70
C MET A 112 3.75 6.44 1.16
N VAL A 113 3.83 6.82 -0.13
CA VAL A 113 2.86 7.72 -0.76
C VAL A 113 1.48 7.07 -0.84
N ALA A 114 1.38 5.87 -1.41
CA ALA A 114 0.12 5.17 -1.63
C ALA A 114 -0.60 4.88 -0.31
N THR A 115 0.13 4.34 0.68
CA THR A 115 -0.45 3.99 1.98
C THR A 115 -0.82 5.22 2.79
N GLY A 116 0.03 6.26 2.77
CA GLY A 116 -0.26 7.54 3.40
C GLY A 116 -1.51 8.19 2.83
N LEU A 117 -1.60 8.31 1.50
CA LEU A 117 -2.76 8.93 0.83
C LEU A 117 -4.04 8.13 1.06
N ALA A 118 -3.98 6.79 0.98
CA ALA A 118 -5.14 5.94 1.26
C ALA A 118 -5.63 6.09 2.70
N ALA A 119 -4.72 6.14 3.68
CA ALA A 119 -5.06 6.36 5.08
C ALA A 119 -5.65 7.76 5.33
N ALA A 120 -5.07 8.80 4.71
CA ALA A 120 -5.54 10.17 4.80
C ALA A 120 -6.95 10.32 4.21
N ALA A 121 -7.18 9.75 3.02
CA ALA A 121 -8.49 9.75 2.36
C ALA A 121 -9.55 9.03 3.21
N ALA A 122 -9.24 7.84 3.71
CA ALA A 122 -10.17 7.09 4.57
C ALA A 122 -10.50 7.84 5.87
N CYS A 123 -9.52 8.49 6.48
CA CYS A 123 -9.72 9.33 7.66
C CYS A 123 -10.63 10.53 7.35
N ALA A 124 -10.43 11.20 6.20
CA ALA A 124 -11.27 12.31 5.77
C ALA A 124 -12.74 11.86 5.54
N VAL A 125 -12.94 10.73 4.88
CA VAL A 125 -14.27 10.13 4.66
C VAL A 125 -14.95 9.78 5.98
N CYS A 126 -14.24 9.11 6.90
CA CYS A 126 -14.81 8.77 8.21
C CYS A 126 -15.20 10.01 9.01
N ARG A 127 -14.39 11.08 8.94
CA ARG A 127 -14.72 12.34 9.60
C ARG A 127 -15.96 13.00 9.00
N ALA A 128 -16.06 13.06 7.67
CA ALA A 128 -17.19 13.68 6.99
C ALA A 128 -18.52 12.93 7.22
N LEU A 129 -18.49 11.60 7.27
CA LEU A 129 -19.70 10.77 7.34
C LEU A 129 -20.16 10.40 8.76
N LEU A 130 -19.24 10.40 9.74
CA LEU A 130 -19.52 9.82 11.07
C LEU A 130 -19.16 10.72 12.25
N ARG A 131 -18.49 11.84 11.99
CA ARG A 131 -18.13 12.84 13.01
C ARG A 131 -18.60 14.25 12.65
N GLY A 132 -19.43 14.37 11.62
CA GLY A 132 -20.27 15.55 11.37
C GLY A 132 -21.45 15.59 12.33
#